data_AF-A0A2Z2MCB6-F1
#
_entry.id   AF-A0A2Z2MCB6-F1
#
_cell.length_a   1.000
_cell.length_b   1.000
_cell.length_c   1.000
_cell.angle_alpha   90.00
_cell.angle_beta   90.00
_cell.angle_gamma   90.00
#
_symmetry.space_group_name_H-M   'P 1'
#
loop_
_entity.id
_entity.type
_entity.pdbx_description
1 polymer ?
#
loop_
_entity_poly.entity_id
_entity_poly.type
_entity_poly.pdbx_seq_one_letter_code
_entity_poly.pdbx_strand_id
1 'polypeptide(L)'
;MIGTTIAAGFLLLIFIGLNLMLLMARTMAGLGSAAWKKLFRVEVPENEKKSYELLQTAAWIVAGVWGFWKLRSASLLAAFLAFFAFRSGLNVSKTLIYTLHDQKVVREHYIEGRLLSVIGTASAVSLLLEGLFVVTMAVAYKALSAVTQSGIGAGNLVLYLWLSGLAFGAASALLVARNNRGILMKNALPIVVFFSARTGKKKVKKGVEKSKEITRKPLKKLKG
;
A
#
# COMPACT_ATOMS: atom_id res chain seq x y z
N MET A 1 -6.52 -39.78 7.94
CA MET A 1 -6.16 -38.56 8.72
C MET A 1 -4.82 -37.96 8.34
N ILE A 2 -3.75 -38.74 8.10
CA ILE A 2 -2.42 -38.20 7.76
C ILE A 2 -2.41 -37.43 6.42
N GLY A 3 -3.07 -37.95 5.38
CA GLY A 3 -3.11 -37.33 4.05
C GLY A 3 -3.78 -35.95 4.00
N THR A 4 -4.83 -35.72 4.79
CA THR A 4 -5.52 -34.42 4.87
C THR A 4 -4.67 -33.36 5.56
N THR A 5 -3.88 -33.74 6.58
CA THR A 5 -2.91 -32.84 7.24
C THR A 5 -1.75 -32.47 6.32
N ILE A 6 -1.24 -33.41 5.53
CA ILE A 6 -0.16 -33.14 4.57
C ILE A 6 -0.65 -32.20 3.46
N ALA A 7 -1.84 -32.46 2.90
CA ALA A 7 -2.44 -31.57 1.91
C ALA A 7 -2.72 -30.17 2.46
N ALA A 8 -3.24 -30.07 3.68
CA ALA A 8 -3.46 -28.78 4.36
C ALA A 8 -2.14 -28.03 4.58
N GLY A 9 -1.09 -28.70 5.03
CA GLY A 9 0.24 -28.11 5.20
C GLY A 9 0.86 -27.62 3.89
N PHE A 10 0.70 -28.37 2.81
CA PHE A 10 1.19 -28.00 1.48
C PHE A 10 0.46 -26.78 0.91
N LEU A 11 -0.88 -26.74 1.02
CA LEU A 11 -1.67 -25.57 0.63
C LEU A 11 -1.28 -24.33 1.45
N LEU A 12 -1.05 -24.49 2.74
CA LEU A 12 -0.63 -23.42 3.64
C LEU A 12 0.77 -22.89 3.24
N LEU A 13 1.71 -23.76 2.89
CA LEU A 13 3.03 -23.40 2.38
C LEU A 13 2.96 -22.62 1.07
N ILE A 14 2.18 -23.11 0.09
CA ILE A 14 1.95 -22.38 -1.17
C ILE A 14 1.36 -21.00 -0.88
N PHE A 15 0.39 -20.93 0.02
CA PHE A 15 -0.31 -19.69 0.32
C PHE A 15 0.58 -18.68 1.07
N ILE A 16 1.39 -19.13 2.03
CA ILE A 16 2.44 -18.30 2.65
C ILE A 16 3.44 -17.84 1.60
N GLY A 17 3.88 -18.73 0.71
CA GLY A 17 4.80 -18.42 -0.38
C GLY A 17 4.25 -17.31 -1.29
N LEU A 18 2.98 -17.41 -1.69
CA LEU A 18 2.30 -16.38 -2.46
C LEU A 18 2.22 -15.05 -1.71
N ASN A 19 1.87 -15.05 -0.42
CA ASN A 19 1.84 -13.82 0.37
C ASN A 19 3.22 -13.19 0.54
N LEU A 20 4.26 -13.99 0.71
CA LEU A 20 5.63 -13.52 0.79
C LEU A 20 6.06 -12.91 -0.55
N MET A 21 5.74 -13.56 -1.67
CA MET A 21 5.96 -13.03 -3.01
C MET A 21 5.21 -11.71 -3.22
N LEU A 22 3.94 -11.62 -2.80
CA LEU A 22 3.15 -10.39 -2.90
C LEU A 22 3.71 -9.26 -2.03
N LEU A 23 4.18 -9.59 -0.81
CA LEU A 23 4.85 -8.65 0.07
C LEU A 23 6.14 -8.13 -0.57
N MET A 24 6.97 -9.01 -1.14
CA MET A 24 8.18 -8.64 -1.88
C MET A 24 7.86 -7.80 -3.12
N ALA A 25 6.83 -8.17 -3.89
CA ALA A 25 6.39 -7.41 -5.04
C ALA A 25 5.97 -6.00 -4.63
N ARG A 26 5.30 -5.84 -3.48
CA ARG A 26 4.88 -4.54 -2.95
C ARG A 26 6.05 -3.69 -2.44
N THR A 27 7.02 -4.29 -1.75
CA THR A 27 8.22 -3.57 -1.30
C THR A 27 9.06 -3.14 -2.50
N MET A 28 9.24 -4.02 -3.48
CA MET A 28 9.90 -3.68 -4.75
C MET A 28 9.14 -2.62 -5.54
N ALA A 29 7.80 -2.69 -5.58
CA ALA A 29 6.96 -1.66 -6.19
C ALA A 29 7.13 -0.30 -5.49
N GLY A 30 7.19 -0.27 -4.16
CA GLY A 30 7.36 0.97 -3.39
C GLY A 30 8.77 1.57 -3.51
N LEU A 31 9.81 0.73 -3.47
CA LEU A 31 11.20 1.15 -3.69
C LEU A 31 11.41 1.59 -5.14
N GLY A 32 10.90 0.79 -6.08
CA GLY A 32 10.93 1.08 -7.50
C GLY A 32 10.20 2.38 -7.82
N SER A 33 9.02 2.64 -7.24
CA SER A 33 8.29 3.89 -7.47
C SER A 33 9.00 5.12 -6.89
N ALA A 34 9.67 4.99 -5.74
CA ALA A 34 10.51 6.05 -5.18
C ALA A 34 11.75 6.32 -6.06
N ALA A 35 12.43 5.27 -6.53
CA ALA A 35 13.54 5.38 -7.46
C ALA A 35 13.11 6.00 -8.80
N TRP A 36 11.95 5.59 -9.32
CA TRP A 36 11.39 6.11 -10.57
C TRP A 36 11.05 7.59 -10.48
N LYS A 37 10.46 8.03 -9.35
CA LYS A 37 10.22 9.46 -9.10
C LYS A 37 11.52 10.27 -9.12
N LYS A 38 12.57 9.75 -8.47
CA LYS A 38 13.88 10.41 -8.41
C LYS A 38 14.54 10.47 -9.79
N LEU A 39 14.46 9.38 -10.56
CA LEU A 39 15.04 9.29 -11.90
C LEU A 39 14.34 10.21 -12.91
N PHE A 40 13.01 10.26 -12.89
CA PHE A 40 12.22 11.04 -13.86
C PHE A 40 11.84 12.46 -13.38
N ARG A 41 12.26 12.85 -12.17
CA ARG A 41 11.90 14.12 -11.50
C ARG A 41 10.38 14.38 -11.56
N VAL A 42 9.61 13.38 -11.18
CA VAL A 42 8.15 13.44 -11.24
C VAL A 42 7.63 14.19 -10.01
N GLU A 43 7.06 15.37 -10.24
CA GLU A 43 6.43 16.17 -9.20
C GLU A 43 5.03 15.62 -8.88
N VAL A 44 4.93 14.92 -7.74
CA VAL A 44 3.65 14.49 -7.15
C VAL A 44 3.44 15.33 -5.88
N PRO A 45 2.25 15.93 -5.66
CA PRO A 45 1.97 16.72 -4.46
C PRO A 45 2.33 15.95 -3.19
N GLU A 46 3.14 16.56 -2.31
CA GLU A 46 3.67 15.88 -1.14
C GLU A 46 2.69 15.86 0.03
N ASN A 47 2.72 14.76 0.80
CA ASN A 47 2.08 14.68 2.10
C ASN A 47 2.80 15.59 3.10
N GLU A 48 2.09 16.60 3.61
CA GLU A 48 2.59 17.57 4.59
C GLU A 48 2.89 16.93 5.96
N LYS A 49 2.25 15.80 6.29
CA LYS A 49 2.29 15.14 7.61
C LYS A 49 3.10 13.85 7.60
N LYS A 50 4.27 13.86 6.95
CA LYS A 50 5.14 12.67 6.83
C LYS A 50 5.62 12.11 8.17
N SER A 51 5.76 12.95 9.20
CA SER A 51 6.16 12.53 10.56
C SER A 51 5.19 11.54 11.22
N TYR A 52 3.91 11.59 10.86
CA TYR A 52 2.89 10.68 11.37
C TYR A 52 3.04 9.26 10.83
N GLU A 53 3.65 9.07 9.65
CA GLU A 53 3.96 7.74 9.12
C GLU A 53 5.05 7.03 9.95
N LEU A 54 5.91 7.82 10.61
CA LEU A 54 6.96 7.31 11.48
C LEU A 54 6.37 6.78 12.79
N LEU A 55 5.38 7.49 13.36
CA LEU A 55 4.61 7.03 14.52
C LEU A 55 3.86 5.72 14.24
N GLN A 56 3.27 5.58 13.05
CA GLN A 56 2.60 4.34 12.65
C GLN A 56 3.58 3.16 12.58
N THR A 57 4.80 3.42 12.08
CA THR A 57 5.85 2.40 12.00
C THR A 57 6.32 2.00 13.40
N ALA A 58 6.53 2.97 14.28
CA ALA A 58 6.88 2.72 15.68
C ALA A 58 5.79 1.91 16.41
N ALA A 59 4.51 2.30 16.27
CA ALA A 59 3.38 1.60 16.85
C ALA A 59 3.31 0.14 16.37
N TRP A 60 3.52 -0.09 15.07
CA TRP A 60 3.60 -1.45 14.53
C TRP A 60 4.75 -2.25 15.13
N ILE A 61 5.96 -1.71 15.20
CA ILE A 61 7.11 -2.43 15.76
C ILE A 61 6.83 -2.82 17.22
N VAL A 62 6.30 -1.90 18.03
CA VAL A 62 5.98 -2.18 19.44
C VAL A 62 4.90 -3.26 19.56
N ALA A 63 3.76 -3.10 18.88
CA ALA A 63 2.66 -4.06 18.93
C ALA A 63 3.06 -5.43 18.35
N GLY A 64 3.83 -5.42 17.26
CA GLY A 64 4.31 -6.61 16.59
C GLY A 64 5.31 -7.39 17.44
N VAL A 65 6.32 -6.73 18.00
CA VAL A 65 7.31 -7.38 18.89
C VAL A 65 6.63 -7.95 20.13
N TRP A 66 5.68 -7.20 20.71
CA TRP A 66 4.88 -7.68 21.83
C TRP A 66 4.06 -8.94 21.48
N GLY A 67 3.34 -8.92 20.35
CA GLY A 67 2.56 -10.06 19.87
C GLY A 67 3.44 -11.28 19.55
N PHE A 68 4.59 -11.05 18.93
CA PHE A 68 5.59 -12.08 18.66
C PHE A 68 6.09 -12.73 19.94
N TRP A 69 6.48 -11.93 20.94
CA TRP A 69 6.98 -12.45 22.21
C TRP A 69 5.92 -13.26 22.96
N LYS A 70 4.65 -12.86 22.88
CA LYS A 70 3.56 -13.55 23.56
C LYS A 70 3.22 -14.89 22.94
N LEU A 71 3.38 -15.05 21.64
CA LEU A 71 3.02 -16.29 20.90
C LEU A 71 4.21 -17.17 20.52
N ARG A 72 5.47 -16.72 20.71
CA ARG A 72 6.67 -17.51 20.38
C ARG A 72 6.70 -18.87 21.07
N SER A 73 6.12 -18.97 22.26
CA SER A 73 6.04 -20.23 23.03
C SER A 73 4.95 -21.18 22.54
N ALA A 74 3.95 -20.69 21.80
CA ALA A 74 2.89 -21.52 21.24
C ALA A 74 3.27 -22.07 19.85
N SER A 75 3.73 -21.19 18.96
CA SER A 75 4.21 -21.55 17.63
C SER A 75 4.95 -20.38 17.00
N LEU A 76 6.08 -20.68 16.33
CA LEU A 76 6.81 -19.69 15.54
C LEU A 76 5.91 -19.06 14.45
N LEU A 77 5.08 -19.87 13.79
CA LEU A 77 4.15 -19.37 12.77
C LEU A 77 3.13 -18.41 13.40
N ALA A 78 2.55 -18.75 14.55
CA ALA A 78 1.62 -17.86 15.26
C ALA A 78 2.28 -16.54 15.69
N ALA A 79 3.54 -16.59 16.11
CA ALA A 79 4.32 -15.40 16.46
C ALA A 79 4.54 -14.47 15.25
N PHE A 80 4.89 -15.02 14.09
CA PHE A 80 4.99 -14.24 12.84
C PHE A 80 3.64 -13.67 12.41
N LEU A 81 2.57 -14.46 12.47
CA LEU A 81 1.22 -13.99 12.15
C LEU A 81 0.82 -12.82 13.06
N ALA A 82 1.05 -12.92 14.38
CA ALA A 82 0.79 -11.81 15.30
C ALA A 82 1.62 -10.56 14.99
N PHE A 83 2.88 -10.72 14.61
CA PHE A 83 3.75 -9.60 14.23
C PHE A 83 3.20 -8.82 13.02
N PHE A 84 2.62 -9.52 12.05
CA PHE A 84 2.05 -8.91 10.84
C PHE A 84 0.57 -8.53 10.95
N ALA A 85 -0.18 -9.13 11.88
CA ALA A 85 -1.61 -8.88 12.08
C ALA A 85 -1.92 -7.40 12.26
N PHE A 86 -1.23 -6.74 13.20
CA PHE A 86 -1.43 -5.33 13.48
C PHE A 86 -1.14 -4.45 12.25
N ARG A 87 -0.05 -4.74 11.52
CA ARG A 87 0.33 -4.00 10.31
C ARG A 87 -0.72 -4.13 9.21
N SER A 88 -1.24 -5.32 8.99
CA SER A 88 -2.26 -5.53 7.96
C SER A 88 -3.53 -4.78 8.29
N GLY A 89 -4.03 -4.89 9.53
CA GLY A 89 -5.21 -4.13 9.97
C GLY A 89 -5.01 -2.62 9.75
N LEU A 90 -3.86 -2.09 10.18
CA LEU A 90 -3.48 -0.68 9.99
C LEU A 90 -3.49 -0.28 8.51
N ASN A 91 -2.92 -1.10 7.64
CA ASN A 91 -2.84 -0.81 6.21
C ASN A 91 -4.19 -0.84 5.50
N VAL A 92 -5.12 -1.72 5.89
CA VAL A 92 -6.47 -1.78 5.33
C VAL A 92 -7.19 -0.45 5.53
N SER A 93 -7.30 0.00 6.78
CA SER A 93 -8.00 1.24 7.11
C SER A 93 -7.28 2.47 6.56
N LYS A 94 -5.95 2.51 6.64
CA LYS A 94 -5.14 3.56 6.03
C LYS A 94 -5.37 3.69 4.54
N THR A 95 -5.35 2.58 3.81
CA THR A 95 -5.57 2.57 2.36
C THR A 95 -6.96 3.10 2.03
N LEU A 96 -8.00 2.62 2.72
CA LEU A 96 -9.38 3.09 2.50
C LEU A 96 -9.50 4.61 2.69
N ILE A 97 -9.02 5.14 3.82
CA ILE A 97 -9.16 6.55 4.14
C ILE A 97 -8.31 7.42 3.19
N TYR A 98 -7.10 6.97 2.85
CA TYR A 98 -6.24 7.71 1.91
C TYR A 98 -6.84 7.74 0.50
N THR A 99 -7.46 6.65 0.06
CA THR A 99 -8.17 6.63 -1.22
C THR A 99 -9.34 7.61 -1.23
N LEU A 100 -10.18 7.60 -0.19
CA LEU A 100 -11.32 8.52 -0.09
C LEU A 100 -10.85 9.97 -0.08
N HIS A 101 -9.80 10.26 0.68
CA HIS A 101 -9.16 11.57 0.71
C HIS A 101 -8.62 11.98 -0.67
N ASP A 102 -7.80 11.14 -1.30
CA ASP A 102 -7.16 11.47 -2.59
C ASP A 102 -8.20 11.61 -3.70
N GLN A 103 -9.28 10.82 -3.68
CA GLN A 103 -10.42 10.99 -4.59
C GLN A 103 -11.11 12.34 -4.38
N LYS A 104 -11.31 12.78 -3.12
CA LYS A 104 -11.90 14.08 -2.80
C LYS A 104 -11.00 15.22 -3.27
N VAL A 105 -9.70 15.18 -2.94
CA VAL A 105 -8.72 16.19 -3.36
C VAL A 105 -8.66 16.30 -4.88
N VAL A 106 -8.68 15.16 -5.59
CA VAL A 106 -8.69 15.15 -7.06
C VAL A 106 -9.97 15.75 -7.62
N ARG A 107 -11.17 15.41 -7.10
CA ARG A 107 -12.41 16.04 -7.58
C ARG A 107 -12.43 17.56 -7.37
N GLU A 108 -11.89 18.04 -6.25
CA GLU A 108 -11.92 19.46 -5.89
C GLU A 108 -10.86 20.28 -6.63
N HIS A 109 -9.66 19.72 -6.85
CA HIS A 109 -8.50 20.49 -7.35
C HIS A 109 -8.04 20.09 -8.76
N TYR A 110 -8.52 18.96 -9.31
CA TYR A 110 -8.05 18.41 -10.59
C TYR A 110 -9.21 17.92 -11.48
N ILE A 111 -9.41 18.56 -12.64
CA ILE A 111 -10.38 18.14 -13.66
C ILE A 111 -9.79 16.97 -14.51
N GLU A 112 -9.25 15.93 -13.87
CA GLU A 112 -8.70 14.76 -14.58
C GLU A 112 -9.38 13.48 -14.09
N GLY A 113 -10.49 13.09 -14.73
CA GLY A 113 -11.21 11.84 -14.42
C GLY A 113 -10.33 10.58 -14.52
N ARG A 114 -9.27 10.62 -15.35
CA ARG A 114 -8.28 9.55 -15.47
C ARG A 114 -7.44 9.39 -14.19
N LEU A 115 -7.12 10.47 -13.47
CA LEU A 115 -6.40 10.40 -12.19
C LEU A 115 -7.29 9.77 -11.10
N LEU A 116 -8.60 10.05 -11.12
CA LEU A 116 -9.56 9.44 -10.22
C LEU A 116 -9.62 7.91 -10.39
N SER A 117 -9.64 7.44 -11.64
CA SER A 117 -9.59 6.01 -11.98
C SER A 117 -8.29 5.36 -11.51
N VAL A 118 -7.15 6.02 -11.70
CA VAL A 118 -5.83 5.52 -11.25
C VAL A 118 -5.75 5.38 -9.73
N ILE A 119 -6.30 6.34 -8.97
CA ILE A 119 -6.39 6.25 -7.51
C ILE A 119 -7.29 5.06 -7.11
N GLY A 120 -8.43 4.90 -7.79
CA GLY A 120 -9.32 3.76 -7.59
C GLY A 120 -8.61 2.41 -7.83
N THR A 121 -7.87 2.27 -8.93
CA THR A 121 -7.09 1.05 -9.22
C THR A 121 -6.00 0.82 -8.19
N ALA A 122 -5.26 1.86 -7.79
CA ALA A 122 -4.23 1.75 -6.76
C ALA A 122 -4.79 1.26 -5.42
N SER A 123 -5.97 1.76 -5.04
CA SER A 123 -6.69 1.31 -3.85
C SER A 123 -7.16 -0.12 -3.98
N ALA A 124 -7.79 -0.48 -5.10
CA ALA A 124 -8.33 -1.81 -5.32
C ALA A 124 -7.24 -2.87 -5.23
N VAL A 125 -6.10 -2.64 -5.90
CA VAL A 125 -4.93 -3.54 -5.81
C VAL A 125 -4.43 -3.63 -4.37
N SER A 126 -4.29 -2.49 -3.67
CA SER A 126 -3.80 -2.50 -2.29
C SER A 126 -4.73 -3.25 -1.34
N LEU A 127 -6.05 -3.06 -1.47
CA LEU A 127 -7.06 -3.74 -0.64
C LEU A 127 -7.19 -5.23 -0.97
N LEU A 128 -7.08 -5.61 -2.25
CA LEU A 128 -7.05 -7.01 -2.64
C LEU A 128 -5.87 -7.73 -1.98
N LEU A 129 -4.68 -7.12 -2.00
CA LEU A 129 -3.49 -7.68 -1.37
C LEU A 129 -3.66 -7.83 0.15
N GLU A 130 -4.23 -6.83 0.83
CA GLU A 130 -4.51 -6.94 2.26
C GLU A 130 -5.61 -7.99 2.54
N GLY A 131 -6.62 -8.09 1.69
CA GLY A 131 -7.67 -9.12 1.80
C GLY A 131 -7.10 -10.53 1.65
N LEU A 132 -6.21 -10.75 0.68
CA LEU A 132 -5.44 -11.98 0.53
C LEU A 132 -4.66 -12.31 1.81
N PHE A 133 -3.99 -11.32 2.40
CA PHE A 133 -3.29 -11.51 3.66
C PHE A 133 -4.24 -11.91 4.81
N VAL A 134 -5.40 -11.26 4.94
CA VAL A 134 -6.41 -11.62 5.97
C VAL A 134 -6.93 -13.04 5.80
N VAL A 135 -7.22 -13.45 4.57
CA VAL A 135 -7.63 -14.84 4.27
C VAL A 135 -6.51 -15.81 4.64
N THR A 136 -5.26 -15.44 4.41
CA THR A 136 -4.06 -16.21 4.78
C THR A 136 -3.92 -16.38 6.26
N MET A 137 -4.10 -15.29 7.00
CA MET A 137 -4.12 -15.31 8.45
C MET A 137 -5.21 -16.26 8.98
N ALA A 138 -6.42 -16.19 8.42
CA ALA A 138 -7.55 -17.02 8.83
C ALA A 138 -7.32 -18.52 8.53
N VAL A 139 -6.82 -18.85 7.34
CA VAL A 139 -6.51 -20.23 6.94
C VAL A 139 -5.34 -20.78 7.77
N ALA A 140 -4.28 -20.00 7.93
CA ALA A 140 -3.12 -20.39 8.73
C ALA A 140 -3.51 -20.63 10.19
N TYR A 141 -4.38 -19.78 10.75
CA TYR A 141 -4.94 -20.00 12.09
C TYR A 141 -5.73 -21.30 12.19
N LYS A 142 -6.67 -21.55 11.26
CA LYS A 142 -7.50 -22.75 11.29
C LYS A 142 -6.64 -24.02 11.25
N ALA A 143 -5.63 -24.03 10.39
CA ALA A 143 -4.68 -25.13 10.29
C ALA A 143 -3.79 -25.28 11.54
N LEU A 144 -3.31 -24.18 12.12
CA LEU A 144 -2.56 -24.19 13.38
C LEU A 144 -3.40 -24.73 14.54
N SER A 145 -4.65 -24.31 14.67
CA SER A 145 -5.57 -24.77 15.73
C SER A 145 -5.92 -26.25 15.61
N ALA A 146 -5.87 -26.82 14.41
CA ALA A 146 -6.11 -28.23 14.17
C ALA A 146 -4.90 -29.12 14.50
N VAL A 147 -3.69 -28.56 14.40
CA VAL A 147 -2.42 -29.30 14.59
C VAL A 147 -1.85 -29.12 15.99
N THR A 148 -2.06 -27.96 16.59
CA THR A 148 -1.60 -27.67 17.95
C THR A 148 -2.80 -27.69 18.87
N GLN A 149 -2.73 -28.39 20.01
CA GLN A 149 -3.65 -28.17 21.14
C GLN A 149 -3.47 -26.77 21.76
N SER A 150 -3.04 -25.78 20.97
CA SER A 150 -2.97 -24.40 21.39
C SER A 150 -4.42 -23.93 21.55
N GLY A 151 -4.78 -23.66 22.81
CA GLY A 151 -6.12 -23.25 23.16
C GLY A 151 -6.56 -21.99 22.40
N ILE A 152 -7.86 -21.74 22.47
CA ILE A 152 -8.64 -20.62 21.88
C ILE A 152 -7.96 -19.23 21.98
N GLY A 153 -6.97 -19.04 22.88
CA GLY A 153 -6.27 -17.77 23.12
C GLY A 153 -5.33 -17.27 22.01
N ALA A 154 -4.66 -18.14 21.24
CA ALA A 154 -3.67 -17.67 20.26
C ALA A 154 -4.33 -16.99 19.04
N GLY A 155 -5.44 -17.55 18.55
CA GLY A 155 -6.22 -16.97 17.45
C GLY A 155 -6.88 -15.66 17.82
N ASN A 156 -7.48 -15.61 19.02
CA ASN A 156 -8.12 -14.41 19.52
C ASN A 156 -7.12 -13.27 19.68
N LEU A 157 -5.91 -13.54 20.17
CA LEU A 157 -4.86 -12.52 20.27
C LEU A 157 -4.51 -11.93 18.89
N VAL A 158 -4.31 -12.80 17.89
CA VAL A 158 -4.02 -12.38 16.51
C VAL A 158 -5.14 -11.53 15.93
N LEU A 159 -6.40 -11.93 16.16
CA LEU A 159 -7.57 -11.19 15.70
C LEU A 159 -7.70 -9.83 16.42
N TYR A 160 -7.49 -9.77 17.73
CA TYR A 160 -7.47 -8.52 18.49
C TYR A 160 -6.33 -7.58 18.06
N LEU A 161 -5.15 -8.13 17.76
CA LEU A 161 -4.04 -7.36 17.18
C LEU A 161 -4.41 -6.80 15.81
N TRP A 162 -5.09 -7.58 14.97
CA TRP A 162 -5.56 -7.10 13.68
C TRP A 162 -6.62 -6.01 13.81
N LEU A 163 -7.63 -6.20 14.67
CA LEU A 163 -8.69 -5.20 14.92
C LEU A 163 -8.14 -3.91 15.54
N SER A 164 -7.23 -4.01 16.50
CA SER A 164 -6.56 -2.84 17.08
C SER A 164 -5.71 -2.11 16.05
N GLY A 165 -5.00 -2.84 15.19
CA GLY A 165 -4.31 -2.29 14.03
C GLY A 165 -5.27 -1.53 13.11
N LEU A 166 -6.44 -2.12 12.80
CA LEU A 166 -7.47 -1.50 11.97
C LEU A 166 -7.98 -0.19 12.60
N ALA A 167 -8.35 -0.22 13.88
CA ALA A 167 -8.83 0.96 14.62
C ALA A 167 -7.77 2.06 14.68
N PHE A 168 -6.53 1.71 15.03
CA PHE A 168 -5.41 2.65 15.08
C PHE A 168 -5.08 3.23 13.69
N GLY A 169 -5.08 2.39 12.65
CA GLY A 169 -4.91 2.82 11.27
C GLY A 169 -5.99 3.78 10.83
N ALA A 170 -7.25 3.55 11.22
CA ALA A 170 -8.36 4.44 10.92
C ALA A 170 -8.18 5.80 11.58
N ALA A 171 -7.94 5.82 12.89
CA ALA A 171 -7.73 7.05 13.66
C ALA A 171 -6.53 7.86 13.11
N SER A 172 -5.39 7.20 12.93
CA SER A 172 -4.18 7.87 12.44
C SER A 172 -4.32 8.34 10.99
N ALA A 173 -4.99 7.58 10.12
CA ALA A 173 -5.21 8.00 8.74
C ALA A 173 -6.18 9.18 8.64
N LEU A 174 -7.22 9.24 9.47
CA LEU A 174 -8.12 10.40 9.56
C LEU A 174 -7.36 11.66 10.01
N LEU A 175 -6.47 11.54 11.00
CA LEU A 175 -5.64 12.66 11.47
C LEU A 175 -4.67 13.18 10.39
N VAL A 176 -4.11 12.27 9.59
CA VAL A 176 -3.22 12.62 8.48
C VAL A 176 -3.99 13.24 7.31
N ALA A 177 -5.17 12.71 7.00
CA ALA A 177 -6.03 13.22 5.93
C ALA A 177 -6.65 14.58 6.26
N ARG A 178 -6.86 14.88 7.54
CA ARG A 178 -7.41 16.18 7.96
C ARG A 178 -6.46 17.31 7.58
N ASN A 179 -6.97 18.29 6.85
CA ASN A 179 -6.24 19.49 6.39
C ASN A 179 -5.02 19.20 5.52
N ASN A 180 -4.99 18.07 4.82
CA ASN A 180 -3.91 17.75 3.88
C ASN A 180 -4.34 18.05 2.46
N ARG A 181 -3.49 18.73 1.67
CA ARG A 181 -3.77 19.00 0.25
C ARG A 181 -2.99 18.10 -0.70
N GLY A 182 -2.08 17.29 -0.16
CA GLY A 182 -1.25 16.37 -0.92
C GLY A 182 -1.96 15.08 -1.32
N ILE A 183 -1.34 14.33 -2.23
CA ILE A 183 -1.77 12.96 -2.55
C ILE A 183 -1.13 12.02 -1.54
N LEU A 184 -1.93 11.39 -0.69
CA LEU A 184 -1.46 10.53 0.39
C LEU A 184 -0.91 9.20 -0.16
N MET A 185 -1.52 8.67 -1.21
CA MET A 185 -1.05 7.46 -1.90
C MET A 185 0.10 7.74 -2.90
N LYS A 186 0.89 8.80 -2.71
CA LYS A 186 1.87 9.27 -3.72
C LYS A 186 2.82 8.20 -4.26
N ASN A 187 3.18 7.18 -3.47
CA ASN A 187 4.12 6.13 -3.86
C ASN A 187 3.47 4.89 -4.47
N ALA A 188 2.14 4.90 -4.66
CA ALA A 188 1.46 3.82 -5.36
C ALA A 188 1.91 3.80 -6.83
N LEU A 189 2.33 2.63 -7.32
CA LEU A 189 2.80 2.41 -8.69
C LEU A 189 1.88 3.05 -9.74
N PRO A 190 0.54 2.85 -9.71
CA PRO A 190 -0.34 3.44 -10.71
C PRO A 190 -0.28 4.98 -10.73
N ILE A 191 -0.17 5.61 -9.56
CA ILE A 191 -0.07 7.07 -9.42
C ILE A 191 1.27 7.56 -10.00
N VAL A 192 2.37 6.88 -9.68
CA VAL A 192 3.69 7.24 -10.20
C VAL A 192 3.75 7.08 -11.72
N VAL A 193 3.20 5.99 -12.28
CA VAL A 193 3.12 5.76 -13.73
C VAL A 193 2.31 6.86 -14.39
N PHE A 194 1.15 7.23 -13.83
CA PHE A 194 0.32 8.29 -14.36
C PHE A 194 1.04 9.64 -14.43
N PHE A 195 1.66 10.08 -13.33
CA PHE A 195 2.38 11.36 -13.29
C PHE A 195 3.65 11.32 -14.17
N SER A 196 4.31 10.17 -14.31
CA SER A 196 5.42 9.98 -15.25
C SER A 196 4.98 10.18 -16.70
N ALA A 197 3.87 9.56 -17.10
CA ALA A 197 3.30 9.70 -18.44
C ALA A 197 2.87 11.15 -18.72
N ARG A 198 2.27 11.84 -17.74
CA ARG A 198 1.89 13.25 -17.85
C ARG A 198 3.12 14.16 -18.03
N THR A 199 4.19 13.90 -17.27
CA THR A 199 5.46 14.64 -17.37
C THR A 199 6.11 14.45 -18.74
N GLY A 200 6.13 13.20 -19.24
CA GLY A 200 6.60 12.89 -20.59
C GLY A 200 5.82 13.65 -21.67
N LYS A 201 4.49 13.61 -21.62
CA LYS A 201 3.63 14.35 -22.57
C LYS A 201 3.86 15.86 -22.53
N LYS A 202 4.04 16.46 -21.35
CA LYS A 202 4.35 17.89 -21.20
C LYS A 202 5.70 18.25 -21.82
N LYS A 203 6.73 17.42 -21.66
CA LYS A 203 8.06 17.63 -22.27
C LYS A 203 8.00 17.55 -23.80
N VAL A 204 7.31 16.56 -24.34
CA VAL A 204 7.12 16.42 -25.81
C VAL A 204 6.35 17.61 -26.36
N LYS A 205 5.25 18.04 -25.71
CA LYS A 205 4.46 19.17 -26.17
C LYS A 205 5.25 20.48 -26.16
N LYS A 206 6.03 20.76 -25.11
CA LYS A 206 6.96 21.90 -25.06
C LYS A 206 8.03 21.82 -26.15
N GLY A 207 8.57 20.63 -26.44
CA GLY A 207 9.53 20.43 -27.52
C GLY A 207 8.94 20.73 -28.90
N VAL A 208 7.70 20.27 -29.15
CA VAL A 208 6.97 20.53 -30.40
C VAL A 208 6.61 22.02 -30.54
N GLU A 209 6.15 22.68 -29.47
CA GLU A 209 5.88 24.12 -29.48
C GLU A 209 7.15 24.93 -29.75
N LYS A 210 8.26 24.60 -29.10
CA LYS A 210 9.56 25.24 -29.31
C LYS A 210 10.09 25.01 -30.73
N SER A 211 9.92 23.81 -31.27
CA SER A 211 10.26 23.49 -32.66
C SER A 211 9.42 24.31 -33.66
N LYS A 212 8.09 24.39 -33.47
CA LYS A 212 7.18 25.21 -34.29
C LYS A 212 7.51 26.71 -34.21
N GLU A 213 7.93 27.18 -33.05
CA GLU A 213 8.34 28.58 -32.85
C GLU A 213 9.66 28.90 -33.60
N ILE A 214 10.62 27.97 -33.58
CA ILE A 214 11.87 28.06 -34.35
C ILE A 214 11.60 28.04 -35.86
N THR A 215 10.68 27.20 -36.34
CA THR A 215 10.33 27.14 -37.78
C THR A 215 9.51 28.36 -38.26
N ARG A 216 8.74 29.02 -37.37
CA ARG A 216 7.95 30.22 -37.72
C ARG A 216 8.77 31.51 -37.76
N LYS A 217 9.87 31.61 -37.01
CA LYS A 217 10.75 32.80 -36.99
C LYS A 217 11.32 33.21 -38.37
N PRO A 218 11.84 32.30 -39.21
CA PRO A 218 12.34 32.68 -40.54
C PRO A 218 11.24 33.09 -41.53
N LEU A 219 10.03 32.52 -41.42
CA LEU A 219 8.89 32.86 -42.30
C LEU A 219 8.32 34.27 -42.06
N LYS A 220 8.47 34.84 -40.85
CA LYS A 220 8.10 36.23 -40.57
C LYS A 220 9.10 37.26 -41.11
N LYS A 221 10.37 36.88 -41.26
CA LYS A 221 11.42 37.75 -41.84
C LYS A 221 11.35 37.85 -43.37
N LEU A 222 10.60 36.98 -44.04
CA LEU A 222 10.42 36.99 -45.50
C LEU A 222 9.13 37.72 -45.95
N LYS A 223 8.32 38.21 -45.01
CA LYS A 223 7.03 38.87 -45.27
C LYS A 223 6.96 40.32 -44.77
N GLY A 224 8.07 40.87 -44.28
CA GLY A 224 8.23 42.30 -43.95
C GLY A 224 9.38 42.85 -44.76
#